data_AF-A0A2V8J9I5-F1
#
_entry.id   AF-A0A2V8J9I5-F1
#
_cell.length_a   1.000
_cell.length_b   1.000
_cell.length_c   1.000
_cell.angle_alpha   90.00
_cell.angle_beta   90.00
_cell.angle_gamma   90.00
#
_symmetry.space_group_name_H-M   'P 1'
#
loop_
_entity.id
_entity.type
_entity.pdbx_description
1 polymer ?
#
loop_
_entity_poly.entity_id
_entity_poly.type
_entity_poly.pdbx_seq_one_letter_code
_entity_poly.pdbx_strand_id
1 'polypeptide(L)'
;MLLKRTVLMTIVFMVLSAQAWADSFAFTVFNVADARDTVAYGINNAGQVVGYYGGASGLAHGFLLNANGSTYTNIDVPGGTNTSPWGINDNGQIVGTLPMQTAGIGVSCSAAPLTRR
;
A
#
# COMPACT_ATOMS: atom_id res chain seq x y z
N MET A 1 -59.76 -8.51 -4.29
CA MET A 1 -58.69 -7.48 -4.31
C MET A 1 -57.70 -7.60 -3.13
N LEU A 2 -58.09 -8.14 -1.97
CA LEU A 2 -57.19 -8.31 -0.82
C LEU A 2 -56.04 -9.31 -1.06
N LEU A 3 -56.31 -10.47 -1.68
CA LEU A 3 -55.31 -11.53 -1.88
C LEU A 3 -54.07 -11.07 -2.69
N LYS A 4 -54.26 -10.23 -3.71
CA LYS A 4 -53.17 -9.68 -4.54
C LYS A 4 -52.28 -8.71 -3.74
N ARG A 5 -52.84 -7.97 -2.78
CA ARG A 5 -52.10 -7.01 -1.94
C ARG A 5 -51.28 -7.71 -0.87
N THR A 6 -51.84 -8.76 -0.26
CA THR A 6 -51.14 -9.57 0.75
C THR A 6 -49.95 -10.33 0.15
N VAL A 7 -50.12 -10.97 -1.01
CA VAL A 7 -49.03 -11.69 -1.69
C VAL A 7 -47.90 -10.75 -2.10
N LEU A 8 -48.21 -9.53 -2.56
CA LEU A 8 -47.20 -8.54 -2.92
C LEU A 8 -46.39 -8.09 -1.70
N MET A 9 -47.04 -7.86 -0.56
CA MET A 9 -46.34 -7.46 0.67
C MET A 9 -45.44 -8.56 1.24
N THR A 10 -45.85 -9.83 1.15
CA THR A 10 -45.00 -10.95 1.59
C THR A 10 -43.78 -11.13 0.72
N ILE A 11 -43.90 -10.92 -0.59
CA ILE A 11 -42.76 -11.00 -1.52
C ILE A 11 -41.75 -9.87 -1.25
N VAL A 12 -42.22 -8.65 -1.03
CA VAL A 12 -41.35 -7.50 -0.69
C VAL A 12 -40.60 -7.75 0.62
N PHE A 13 -41.26 -8.31 1.64
CA PHE A 13 -40.64 -8.62 2.92
C PHE A 13 -39.57 -9.72 2.82
N MET A 14 -39.81 -10.75 1.99
CA MET A 14 -38.82 -11.81 1.73
C MET A 14 -37.59 -11.27 1.00
N VAL A 15 -37.77 -10.38 0.00
CA VAL A 15 -36.64 -9.78 -0.75
C VAL A 15 -35.79 -8.87 0.13
N LEU A 16 -36.40 -8.09 1.02
CA LEU A 16 -35.67 -7.19 1.94
C LEU A 16 -34.88 -7.93 3.03
N SER A 17 -35.29 -9.15 3.39
CA SER A 17 -34.61 -9.97 4.40
C SER A 17 -33.35 -10.69 3.88
N ALA A 18 -33.16 -10.74 2.56
CA ALA A 18 -32.11 -11.53 1.92
C ALA A 18 -30.83 -10.73 1.59
N GLN A 19 -30.74 -9.45 1.97
CA GLN A 19 -29.56 -8.65 1.66
C GLN A 19 -28.41 -9.01 2.63
N ALA A 20 -27.64 -10.03 2.26
CA ALA A 20 -26.36 -10.33 2.90
C ALA A 20 -25.34 -9.27 2.50
N TRP A 21 -24.72 -8.64 3.50
CA TRP A 21 -23.63 -7.69 3.31
C TRP A 21 -22.35 -8.52 3.16
N ALA A 22 -21.93 -8.77 1.92
CA ALA A 22 -20.58 -9.27 1.68
C ALA A 22 -19.66 -8.06 1.57
N ASP A 23 -18.73 -7.90 2.51
CA ASP A 23 -17.63 -6.97 2.34
C ASP A 23 -16.75 -7.48 1.19
N SER A 24 -16.72 -6.74 0.09
CA SER A 24 -15.84 -7.03 -1.04
C SER A 24 -14.44 -6.49 -0.76
N PHE A 25 -13.44 -7.37 -0.81
CA PHE A 25 -12.04 -6.97 -0.72
C PHE A 25 -11.46 -6.84 -2.13
N ALA A 26 -10.80 -5.71 -2.41
CA ALA A 26 -10.06 -5.49 -3.64
C ALA A 26 -8.57 -5.64 -3.38
N PHE A 27 -7.87 -6.38 -4.24
CA PHE A 27 -6.41 -6.46 -4.23
C PHE A 27 -5.84 -5.62 -5.36
N THR A 28 -4.87 -4.77 -5.05
CA THR A 28 -4.07 -4.07 -6.05
C THR A 28 -2.74 -4.78 -6.19
N VAL A 29 -2.45 -5.28 -7.40
CA VAL A 29 -1.19 -5.93 -7.69
C VAL A 29 -0.15 -4.87 -8.04
N PHE A 30 0.98 -4.91 -7.33
CA PHE A 30 2.15 -4.10 -7.61
C PHE A 30 3.32 -5.01 -7.97
N ASN A 31 3.88 -4.82 -9.17
CA ASN A 31 5.01 -5.59 -9.67
C ASN A 31 6.15 -4.63 -10.04
N VAL A 32 7.34 -4.89 -9.51
CA VAL A 32 8.57 -4.23 -9.95
C VAL A 32 9.25 -5.13 -10.97
N ALA A 33 9.61 -4.58 -12.13
CA ALA A 33 10.34 -5.33 -13.15
C ALA A 33 11.67 -5.84 -12.59
N ASP A 34 12.03 -7.09 -12.91
CA ASP A 34 13.26 -7.76 -12.48
C ASP A 34 13.42 -7.98 -10.97
N ALA A 35 12.39 -7.67 -10.17
CA ALA A 35 12.35 -8.01 -8.76
C ALA A 35 12.06 -9.50 -8.57
N ARG A 36 12.84 -10.15 -7.71
CA ARG A 36 12.62 -11.53 -7.25
C ARG A 36 11.66 -11.59 -6.07
N ASP A 37 11.67 -10.54 -5.26
CA ASP A 37 10.81 -10.37 -4.12
C ASP A 37 10.38 -8.90 -3.99
N THR A 38 9.13 -8.70 -3.56
CA THR A 38 8.57 -7.39 -3.25
C THR A 38 7.77 -7.53 -1.99
N VAL A 39 8.12 -6.75 -0.97
CA VAL A 39 7.54 -6.86 0.36
C VAL A 39 7.04 -5.48 0.78
N ALA A 40 5.74 -5.39 1.05
CA ALA A 40 5.11 -4.21 1.63
C ALA A 40 5.15 -4.32 3.17
N TYR A 41 5.58 -3.25 3.83
CA TYR A 41 5.72 -3.21 5.30
C TYR A 41 4.77 -2.23 5.98
N GLY A 42 4.49 -1.09 5.37
CA GLY A 42 3.66 -0.05 5.98
C GLY A 42 2.66 0.54 5.00
N ILE A 43 1.50 0.95 5.50
CA ILE A 43 0.46 1.67 4.77
C ILE A 43 -0.09 2.80 5.64
N ASN A 44 -0.39 3.96 5.05
CA ASN A 44 -1.05 5.07 5.74
C ASN A 44 -2.52 5.22 5.33
N ASN A 45 -3.26 6.13 5.98
CA ASN A 45 -4.69 6.36 5.70
C ASN A 45 -4.95 6.93 4.30
N ALA A 46 -3.93 7.50 3.64
CA ALA A 46 -4.03 7.92 2.25
C ALA A 46 -3.88 6.74 1.27
N GLY A 47 -3.63 5.52 1.74
CA GLY A 47 -3.41 4.32 0.93
C GLY A 47 -2.00 4.20 0.35
N GLN A 48 -1.06 5.07 0.75
CA GLN A 48 0.33 4.99 0.31
C GLN A 48 1.02 3.83 1.03
N VAL A 49 1.80 3.05 0.28
CA VAL A 49 2.48 1.86 0.81
C VAL A 49 3.98 2.03 0.74
N VAL A 50 4.69 1.65 1.80
CA VAL A 50 6.15 1.58 1.83
C VAL A 50 6.62 0.14 2.01
N GLY A 51 7.77 -0.15 1.43
CA GLY A 51 8.36 -1.47 1.46
C GLY A 51 9.68 -1.52 0.72
N TYR A 52 10.14 -2.71 0.39
CA TYR A 52 11.32 -2.90 -0.45
C TYR A 52 11.09 -3.96 -1.53
N TYR A 53 11.91 -3.92 -2.57
CA TYR A 53 12.03 -4.99 -3.55
C TYR A 53 13.48 -5.40 -3.73
N GLY A 54 13.73 -6.68 -3.96
CA GLY A 54 15.06 -7.25 -4.18
C GLY A 54 15.22 -7.71 -5.62
N GLY A 55 16.30 -7.27 -6.29
CA GLY A 55 16.65 -7.71 -7.64
C GLY A 55 17.59 -8.91 -7.66
N ALA A 56 18.03 -9.34 -8.86
CA ALA A 56 19.00 -10.43 -9.02
C ALA A 56 20.37 -10.16 -8.37
N SER A 57 20.70 -8.89 -8.11
CA SER A 57 21.92 -8.46 -7.40
C SER A 57 21.89 -8.75 -5.89
N GLY A 58 20.73 -9.09 -5.32
CA GLY A 58 20.54 -9.27 -3.87
C GLY A 58 20.48 -7.97 -3.07
N LEU A 59 20.50 -6.81 -3.74
CA LEU A 59 20.34 -5.51 -3.11
C LEU A 59 18.85 -5.18 -2.94
N ALA A 60 18.47 -4.73 -1.75
CA ALA A 60 17.12 -4.27 -1.43
C ALA A 60 16.99 -2.78 -1.75
N HIS A 61 15.99 -2.46 -2.57
CA HIS A 61 15.61 -1.11 -2.96
C HIS A 61 14.31 -0.72 -2.24
N GLY A 62 14.35 0.38 -1.50
CA GLY A 62 13.16 0.90 -0.82
C GLY A 62 12.20 1.54 -1.81
N PHE A 63 10.89 1.46 -1.57
CA PHE A 63 9.90 2.14 -2.39
C PHE A 63 8.79 2.83 -1.57
N LEU A 64 8.21 3.87 -2.16
CA LEU A 64 6.92 4.46 -1.81
C LEU A 64 5.96 4.26 -2.99
N LEU A 65 4.94 3.43 -2.83
CA LEU A 65 3.87 3.20 -3.77
C LEU A 65 2.72 4.18 -3.52
N ASN A 66 2.20 4.78 -4.58
CA ASN A 66 1.07 5.69 -4.48
C ASN A 66 -0.24 4.96 -4.12
N ALA A 67 -1.24 5.74 -3.69
CA ALA A 67 -2.52 5.23 -3.21
C ALA A 67 -3.30 4.35 -4.21
N ASN A 68 -3.11 4.59 -5.51
CA ASN A 68 -3.79 3.84 -6.56
C ASN A 68 -2.97 2.64 -7.08
N GLY A 69 -1.77 2.41 -6.53
CA GLY A 69 -0.86 1.33 -6.90
C GLY A 69 -0.24 1.41 -8.30
N SER A 70 -0.39 2.54 -9.02
CA SER A 70 0.07 2.67 -10.41
C SER A 70 1.52 3.15 -10.54
N THR A 71 2.03 3.89 -9.56
CA THR A 71 3.40 4.45 -9.61
C THR A 71 4.09 4.32 -8.27
N TYR A 72 5.40 4.09 -8.30
CA TYR A 72 6.24 4.08 -7.11
C TYR A 72 7.45 5.01 -7.29
N THR A 73 8.00 5.46 -6.16
CA THR A 73 9.25 6.22 -6.10
C THR A 73 10.27 5.42 -5.31
N ASN A 74 11.49 5.31 -5.84
CA ASN A 74 12.59 4.68 -5.11
C ASN A 74 13.03 5.55 -3.93
N ILE A 75 13.19 4.90 -2.79
CA ILE A 75 13.80 5.45 -1.59
C ILE A 75 15.20 4.84 -1.51
N ASP A 76 16.06 5.20 -2.46
CA ASP A 76 17.44 4.72 -2.49
C ASP A 76 18.39 5.84 -2.03
N VAL A 77 19.42 5.46 -1.28
CA VAL A 77 20.47 6.38 -0.85
C VAL A 77 21.63 6.29 -1.83
N PRO A 78 22.19 7.43 -2.32
CA PRO A 78 23.36 7.41 -3.19
C PRO A 78 24.54 6.66 -2.54
N GLY A 79 25.04 5.64 -3.25
CA GLY A 79 26.14 4.79 -2.74
C GLY A 79 25.73 3.79 -1.65
N GLY A 80 24.43 3.64 -1.40
CA GLY A 80 23.85 2.65 -0.50
C GLY A 80 23.56 1.32 -1.19
N THR A 81 23.66 0.21 -0.45
CA THR A 81 23.45 -1.14 -0.98
C THR A 81 22.16 -1.81 -0.48
N ASN A 82 21.49 -1.29 0.54
CA ASN A 82 20.30 -1.92 1.13
C ASN A 82 19.40 -0.91 1.85
N THR A 83 18.27 -0.55 1.25
CA THR A 83 17.28 0.34 1.86
C THR A 83 16.00 -0.42 2.19
N SER A 84 15.55 -0.34 3.44
CA SER A 84 14.32 -0.98 3.89
C SER A 84 13.45 -0.01 4.71
N PRO A 85 12.46 0.62 4.09
CA PRO A 85 11.39 1.33 4.77
C PRO A 85 10.52 0.35 5.57
N TRP A 86 10.26 0.64 6.84
CA TRP A 86 9.45 -0.21 7.73
C TRP A 86 8.07 0.38 8.02
N GLY A 87 7.92 1.70 7.94
CA GLY A 87 6.68 2.36 8.29
C GLY A 87 6.53 3.74 7.67
N ILE A 88 5.27 4.14 7.51
CA ILE A 88 4.84 5.45 7.03
C ILE A 88 3.70 5.95 7.90
N ASN A 89 3.63 7.25 8.16
CA ASN A 89 2.49 7.87 8.81
C ASN A 89 1.63 8.69 7.84
N ASP A 90 0.50 9.22 8.31
CA ASP A 90 -0.44 10.01 7.49
C ASP A 90 0.15 11.34 6.98
N ASN A 91 1.22 11.82 7.62
CA ASN A 91 1.97 12.98 7.15
C ASN A 91 3.03 12.63 6.08
N GLY A 92 3.08 11.37 5.62
CA GLY A 92 4.06 10.89 4.63
C GLY A 92 5.48 10.74 5.16
N GLN A 93 5.67 10.73 6.48
CA GLN A 93 6.99 10.53 7.09
C GLN A 93 7.29 9.04 7.13
N ILE A 94 8.49 8.66 6.66
CA ILE A 94 8.89 7.28 6.49
C ILE A 94 10.05 6.97 7.46
N VAL A 95 9.94 5.82 8.13
CA VAL A 95 10.98 5.28 9.01
C VAL A 95 11.50 3.98 8.43
N GLY A 96 12.80 3.75 8.57
CA GLY A 96 13.49 2.73 7.79
C GLY A 96 14.88 2.41 8.33
N THR A 97 15.48 1.38 7.78
CA THR A 97 16.93 1.16 7.83
C THR A 97 17.53 1.58 6.49
N LEU A 98 18.58 2.40 6.55
CA LEU A 98 19.39 2.78 5.41
C LEU A 98 20.74 2.08 5.50
N PRO A 99 21.41 1.80 4.37
CA PRO A 99 22.73 1.19 4.39
C PRO A 99 23.73 2.22 4.95
N MET A 100 24.45 1.83 6.00
CA MET A 100 25.48 2.67 6.59
C MET A 100 26.66 2.80 5.62
N GLN A 101 27.00 4.03 5.19
CA GLN A 101 28.29 4.23 4.50
C GLN A 101 29.45 4.29 5.50
N THR A 102 29.20 4.58 6.79
CA THR A 102 30.11 4.41 7.94
C THR A 102 29.27 4.56 9.24
N ALA A 103 29.61 3.81 10.29
CA ALA A 103 28.92 3.58 11.56
C ALA A 103 27.88 4.61 12.08
N GLY A 104 26.68 4.10 12.40
CA GLY A 104 25.79 4.65 13.42
C GLY A 104 24.70 5.61 12.93
N ILE A 105 23.48 5.43 13.47
CA ILE A 105 22.26 6.26 13.36
C ILE A 105 21.26 5.74 12.30
N GLY A 106 20.13 5.21 12.78
CA GLY A 106 18.92 5.03 11.98
C GLY A 106 18.28 6.39 11.71
N VAL A 107 17.95 6.68 10.45
CA VAL A 107 17.48 8.00 10.02
C VAL A 107 16.06 7.88 9.48
N SER A 108 15.17 8.79 9.91
CA SER A 108 13.85 9.01 9.32
C SER A 108 14.02 9.78 8.00
N CYS A 109 13.45 9.28 6.92
CA CYS A 109 13.35 10.02 5.67
C CYS A 109 11.96 10.67 5.57
N SER A 110 11.90 12.00 5.57
CA SER A 110 10.67 12.72 5.20
C SER A 110 10.63 12.80 3.68
N ALA A 111 9.66 12.13 3.06
CA ALA A 111 9.39 12.26 1.64
C ALA A 111 8.74 13.62 1.37
N ALA A 112 9.53 14.70 1.32
CA ALA A 112 9.05 15.95 0.77
C ALA A 112 8.90 15.79 -0.75
N PRO A 113 7.79 16.24 -1.36
CA PRO A 113 7.63 16.19 -2.81
C PRO A 113 8.71 17.07 -3.45
N LEU A 114 9.49 16.49 -4.37
CA LEU A 114 10.45 17.22 -5.19
C LEU A 114 9.70 18.21 -6.10
N THR A 115 9.39 19.40 -5.58
CA THR A 115 9.07 20.55 -6.40
C THR A 115 10.40 21.12 -6.92
N ARG A 116 10.75 20.65 -8.12
CA ARG A 116 11.87 21.10 -8.94
C ARG A 116 11.80 22.63 -9.12
N ARG A 117 12.90 23.34 -8.83
CA ARG A 117 13.16 24.68 -9.37
C ARG A 117 13.68 24.56 -10.79
#